data_AF-A0A4S2H1M7-F1
#
_entry.id   AF-A0A4S2H1M7-F1
#
_cell.length_a   1.000
_cell.length_b   1.000
_cell.length_c   1.000
_cell.angle_alpha   90.00
_cell.angle_beta   90.00
_cell.angle_gamma   90.00
#
_symmetry.space_group_name_H-M   'P 1'
#
loop_
_entity.id
_entity.type
_entity.pdbx_description
1 polymer ?
#
loop_
_entity_poly.entity_id
_entity_poly.type
_entity_poly.pdbx_seq_one_letter_code
_entity_poly.pdbx_strand_id
1 'polypeptide(L)'
;LIVFAVLFLMMGWRSALIVGSALPLTVLLCLFLSNTYGEPLHQMSVTGLVVALGLLIDNAIVVVDDYRLLRARGYERLPAVDKAAKSLFGPLLASTLTTIFA
;
A
#
# COMPACT_ATOMS: atom_id res chain seq x y z
N LEU A 1 -2.14 -8.88 12.41
CA LEU A 1 -1.02 -8.90 13.40
C LEU A 1 0.29 -9.35 12.76
N ILE A 2 0.32 -10.47 12.03
CA ILE A 2 1.51 -10.94 11.29
C ILE A 2 2.09 -9.87 10.36
N VAL A 3 1.24 -9.19 9.57
CA VAL A 3 1.67 -8.13 8.64
C VAL A 3 2.35 -6.96 9.38
N PHE A 4 1.80 -6.51 10.51
CA PHE A 4 2.41 -5.46 11.33
C PHE A 4 3.79 -5.87 11.87
N ALA A 5 3.94 -7.13 12.30
CA ALA A 5 5.21 -7.66 12.78
C ALA A 5 6.26 -7.71 11.66
N VAL A 6 5.88 -8.13 10.45
CA VAL A 6 6.78 -8.19 9.28
C VAL A 6 7.18 -6.78 8.82
N LEU A 7 6.23 -5.83 8.76
CA LEU A 7 6.52 -4.42 8.42
C LEU A 7 7.48 -3.79 9.44
N PHE A 8 7.29 -4.08 10.73
CA PHE A 8 8.16 -3.60 11.80
C PHE A 8 9.59 -4.13 11.64
N LEU A 9 9.73 -5.41 11.28
CA LEU A 9 11.03 -6.07 11.08
C LEU A 9 11.77 -5.56 9.83
N MET A 10 11.06 -5.33 8.72
CA MET A 10 11.71 -4.93 7.44
C MET A 10 12.00 -3.42 7.35
N MET A 11 11.14 -2.54 7.85
CA MET A 11 11.24 -1.10 7.58
C MET A 11 11.59 -0.22 8.79
N GLY A 12 11.48 -0.75 10.00
CA GLY A 12 11.57 0.03 11.23
C GLY A 12 10.30 0.87 11.52
N TRP A 13 10.24 1.39 12.74
CA TRP A 13 9.02 1.91 13.38
C TRP A 13 8.24 2.97 12.56
N ARG A 14 8.93 3.94 11.95
CA ARG A 14 8.26 5.09 11.30
C ARG A 14 7.54 4.73 10.00
N SER A 15 8.16 3.92 9.16
CA SER A 15 7.55 3.50 7.89
C SER A 15 6.48 2.44 8.10
N ALA A 16 6.70 1.54 9.08
CA ALA A 16 5.70 0.56 9.48
C ALA A 16 4.40 1.21 9.99
N LEU A 17 4.49 2.35 10.68
CA LEU A 17 3.29 3.11 11.09
C LEU A 17 2.52 3.69 9.90
N ILE A 18 3.21 4.24 8.91
CA ILE A 18 2.57 4.84 7.74
C ILE A 18 1.84 3.76 6.94
N VAL A 19 2.53 2.66 6.60
CA VAL A 19 1.94 1.54 5.85
C VAL A 19 0.89 0.80 6.69
N GLY A 20 1.15 0.63 7.99
CA GLY A 20 0.22 0.00 8.93
C GLY A 20 -1.08 0.76 9.09
N SER A 21 -1.08 2.09 8.96
CA SER A 21 -2.31 2.90 8.99
C SER A 21 -3.19 2.71 7.74
N ALA A 22 -2.62 2.33 6.61
CA ALA A 22 -3.38 2.03 5.39
C ALA A 22 -4.21 0.76 5.56
N LEU A 23 -3.70 -0.22 6.31
CA LEU A 23 -4.33 -1.52 6.56
C LEU A 23 -5.77 -1.43 7.12
N PRO A 24 -6.02 -0.78 8.28
CA PRO A 24 -7.37 -0.62 8.79
C PRO A 24 -8.22 0.26 7.87
N LEU A 25 -7.62 1.22 7.18
CA LEU A 25 -8.31 2.11 6.25
C LEU A 25 -8.87 1.32 5.07
N THR A 26 -8.09 0.41 4.48
CA THR A 26 -8.53 -0.48 3.38
C THR A 26 -9.64 -1.43 3.83
N VAL A 27 -9.52 -2.03 5.02
CA VAL A 27 -10.56 -2.92 5.56
C VAL A 27 -11.86 -2.16 5.79
N LEU A 28 -11.78 -0.94 6.33
CA LEU A 28 -12.94 -0.09 6.59
C LEU A 28 -13.62 0.34 5.28
N LEU A 29 -12.82 0.68 4.26
CA LEU A 29 -13.31 0.98 2.91
C LEU A 29 -13.99 -0.23 2.26
N CYS A 30 -13.41 -1.42 2.38
CA CYS A 30 -13.98 -2.65 1.86
C CYS A 30 -15.31 -3.01 2.55
N LEU A 31 -15.35 -2.90 3.88
CA LEU A 31 -16.59 -3.12 4.65
C LEU A 31 -17.67 -2.10 4.28
N PHE A 32 -17.29 -0.83 4.09
CA PHE A 32 -18.20 0.23 3.66
C PHE A 32 -18.77 -0.04 2.27
N LEU A 33 -17.93 -0.45 1.32
CA LEU A 33 -18.34 -0.84 -0.03
C LEU A 33 -19.26 -2.07 0.02
N SER A 34 -18.87 -3.14 0.73
CA SER A 34 -19.68 -4.35 0.87
C SER A 34 -21.06 -4.05 1.47
N ASN A 35 -21.13 -3.15 2.46
CA ASN A 35 -22.39 -2.71 3.05
C ASN A 35 -23.25 -1.87 2.08
N THR A 36 -22.63 -1.12 1.17
CA THR A 36 -23.34 -0.33 0.15
C THR A 36 -23.87 -1.21 -0.98
N TYR A 37 -23.12 -2.26 -1.36
CA TYR A 37 -23.52 -3.22 -2.41
C TYR A 37 -24.48 -4.31 -1.91
N GLY A 38 -24.70 -4.44 -0.59
CA GLY A 38 -25.67 -5.39 0.00
C GLY A 38 -25.27 -6.87 -0.12
N GLU A 39 -24.08 -7.16 -0.61
CA GLU A 39 -23.53 -8.51 -0.77
C GLU A 39 -22.81 -8.94 0.52
N PRO A 40 -23.16 -10.10 1.10
CA PRO A 40 -22.45 -10.62 2.27
C PRO A 40 -21.02 -11.03 1.90
N LEU A 41 -20.07 -10.73 2.81
CA LEU A 41 -18.68 -11.12 2.68
C LEU A 41 -18.54 -12.65 2.67
N HIS A 42 -18.44 -13.22 1.49
CA HIS A 42 -18.12 -14.63 1.29
C HIS A 42 -16.62 -14.88 1.39
N GLN A 43 -16.24 -16.14 1.60
CA GLN A 43 -14.85 -16.55 1.67
C GLN A 43 -14.05 -16.13 0.42
N MET A 44 -14.67 -16.16 -0.77
CA MET A 44 -14.04 -15.66 -2.01
C MET A 44 -13.71 -14.16 -1.92
N SER A 45 -14.63 -13.32 -1.44
CA SER A 45 -14.41 -11.88 -1.26
C SER A 45 -13.32 -11.57 -0.24
N VAL A 46 -13.29 -12.29 0.88
CA VAL A 46 -12.24 -12.16 1.89
C VAL A 46 -10.87 -12.55 1.33
N THR A 47 -10.81 -13.61 0.52
CA THR A 47 -9.56 -14.04 -0.12
C THR A 47 -9.07 -12.99 -1.12
N GLY A 48 -9.97 -12.43 -1.93
CA GLY A 48 -9.65 -11.32 -2.83
C GLY A 48 -9.17 -10.06 -2.08
N LEU A 49 -9.81 -9.74 -0.95
CA LEU A 49 -9.39 -8.62 -0.10
C LEU A 49 -7.96 -8.80 0.42
N VAL A 50 -7.60 -10.00 0.89
CA VAL A 50 -6.24 -10.30 1.38
C VAL A 50 -5.19 -10.15 0.29
N VAL A 51 -5.47 -10.64 -0.93
CA VAL A 51 -4.57 -10.49 -2.09
C VAL A 51 -4.40 -9.02 -2.46
N ALA A 52 -5.50 -8.27 -2.59
CA ALA A 52 -5.48 -6.85 -2.88
C ALA A 52 -4.70 -6.06 -1.81
N LEU A 53 -4.83 -6.44 -0.54
CA LEU A 53 -4.07 -5.85 0.57
C LEU A 53 -2.57 -6.08 0.41
N GLY A 54 -2.15 -7.28 0.03
CA GLY A 54 -0.74 -7.59 -0.22
C GLY A 54 -0.14 -6.70 -1.30
N LEU A 55 -0.85 -6.55 -2.42
CA LEU A 55 -0.44 -5.71 -3.55
C LEU A 55 -0.40 -4.21 -3.18
N LEU A 56 -1.37 -3.75 -2.37
CA LEU A 56 -1.40 -2.36 -1.90
C LEU A 56 -0.23 -2.06 -0.95
N ILE A 57 0.08 -3.00 -0.05
CA ILE A 57 1.23 -2.88 0.86
C ILE A 57 2.53 -2.87 0.07
N ASP A 58 2.68 -3.73 -0.93
CA ASP A 58 3.90 -3.77 -1.77
C ASP A 58 4.14 -2.45 -2.49
N ASN A 59 3.09 -1.87 -3.10
CA ASN A 59 3.15 -0.55 -3.71
C ASN A 59 3.53 0.55 -2.70
N ALA A 60 2.95 0.54 -1.50
CA ALA A 60 3.30 1.49 -0.45
C ALA A 60 4.76 1.33 0.03
N ILE A 61 5.24 0.09 0.10
CA ILE A 61 6.62 -0.24 0.47
C ILE A 61 7.61 0.37 -0.53
N VAL A 62 7.38 0.16 -1.83
CA VAL A 62 8.25 0.68 -2.90
C VAL A 62 8.33 2.21 -2.87
N VAL A 63 7.20 2.90 -2.66
CA VAL A 63 7.17 4.38 -2.56
C VAL A 63 7.97 4.89 -1.36
N VAL A 64 7.82 4.23 -0.22
CA VAL A 64 8.54 4.61 1.01
C VAL A 64 10.03 4.36 0.87
N ASP A 65 10.43 3.28 0.20
CA ASP A 65 11.83 2.95 -0.02
C ASP A 65 12.50 3.94 -0.99
N ASP A 66 11.83 4.28 -2.10
CA ASP A 66 12.35 5.30 -3.03
C ASP A 66 12.45 6.69 -2.37
N TYR A 67 11.47 7.08 -1.54
CA TYR A 67 11.56 8.28 -0.72
C TYR A 67 12.78 8.26 0.21
N ARG A 68 13.04 7.12 0.87
CA ARG A 68 14.22 6.95 1.75
C ARG A 68 15.51 7.04 0.95
N LEU A 69 15.56 6.45 -0.24
CA LEU A 69 16.71 6.50 -1.15
C LEU A 69 17.00 7.94 -1.60
N LEU A 70 15.97 8.70 -1.99
CA LEU A 70 16.09 10.11 -2.38
C LEU A 70 16.54 10.99 -1.20
N ARG A 71 16.01 10.73 0.00
CA ARG A 71 16.47 11.37 1.24
C ARG A 71 17.94 11.06 1.54
N ALA A 72 18.37 9.82 1.35
CA ALA A 72 19.77 9.42 1.54
C ALA A 72 20.71 10.06 0.51
N ARG A 73 20.20 10.38 -0.68
CA ARG A 73 20.92 11.14 -1.73
C ARG A 73 20.96 12.66 -1.50
N GLY A 74 20.46 13.14 -0.37
CA GLY A 74 20.55 14.56 0.03
C GLY A 74 19.40 15.45 -0.46
N TYR A 75 18.32 14.89 -1.00
CA TYR A 75 17.15 15.69 -1.38
C TYR A 75 16.36 16.15 -0.15
N GLU A 76 15.86 17.39 -0.17
CA GLU A 76 14.93 17.90 0.83
C GLU A 76 13.60 17.12 0.82
N ARG A 77 12.86 17.19 1.94
CA ARG A 77 11.68 16.34 2.18
C ARG A 77 10.59 16.48 1.12
N LEU A 78 10.24 17.70 0.75
CA LEU A 78 9.21 18.01 -0.24
C LEU A 78 9.61 17.58 -1.67
N PRO A 79 10.80 17.97 -2.20
CA PRO A 79 11.20 17.56 -3.53
C PRO A 79 11.46 16.05 -3.65
N ALA A 80 11.87 15.38 -2.56
CA ALA A 80 11.99 13.92 -2.55
C ALA A 80 10.63 13.22 -2.75
N VAL A 81 9.55 13.72 -2.13
CA VAL A 81 8.20 13.14 -2.33
C VAL A 81 7.70 13.38 -3.74
N ASP A 82 7.82 14.60 -4.27
CA ASP A 82 7.35 14.92 -5.64
C ASP A 82 8.10 14.08 -6.70
N LYS A 83 9.42 13.91 -6.51
CA LYS A 83 10.24 13.11 -7.41
C LYS A 83 9.93 11.61 -7.32
N ALA A 84 9.76 11.08 -6.10
CA ALA A 84 9.34 9.69 -5.89
C ALA A 84 7.98 9.41 -6.53
N ALA A 85 7.00 10.31 -6.29
CA ALA A 85 5.67 10.20 -6.84
C ALA A 85 5.69 10.20 -8.38
N LYS A 86 6.38 11.16 -9.02
CA LYS A 86 6.47 11.23 -10.50
C LYS A 86 7.20 10.04 -11.11
N SER A 87 8.28 9.57 -10.48
CA SER A 87 9.06 8.44 -10.99
C SER A 87 8.29 7.13 -10.90
N LEU A 88 7.53 6.93 -9.82
CA LEU A 88 6.80 5.70 -9.55
C LEU A 88 5.37 5.70 -10.11
N PHE A 89 4.83 6.85 -10.51
CA PHE A 89 3.47 6.93 -11.04
C PHE A 89 3.25 6.00 -12.25
N GLY A 90 4.12 6.07 -13.26
CA GLY A 90 4.02 5.19 -14.44
C GLY A 90 4.09 3.69 -14.08
N PRO A 91 5.14 3.24 -13.36
CA PRO A 91 5.29 1.85 -12.94
C PRO A 91 4.14 1.32 -12.08
N LEU A 92 3.71 2.09 -11.06
CA LEU A 92 2.65 1.66 -10.15
C LEU A 92 1.28 1.62 -10.84
N LEU A 93 1.01 2.55 -11.76
CA LEU A 93 -0.20 2.50 -12.57
C LEU A 93 -0.21 1.28 -13.48
N ALA A 94 0.90 0.96 -14.13
CA ALA A 94 1.00 -0.23 -14.97
C ALA A 94 0.73 -1.50 -14.14
N SER A 95 1.35 -1.64 -12.97
CA SER A 95 1.14 -2.76 -12.05
C SER A 95 -0.33 -2.88 -11.59
N THR A 96 -0.94 -1.75 -11.22
CA THR A 96 -2.34 -1.71 -10.78
C THR A 96 -3.28 -2.09 -11.92
N LEU A 97 -3.04 -1.60 -13.14
CA LEU A 97 -3.83 -1.97 -14.32
C LEU A 97 -3.69 -3.46 -14.63
N THR A 98 -2.47 -4.01 -14.64
CA THR A 98 -2.26 -5.44 -14.85
C THR A 98 -3.00 -6.26 -13.80
N THR A 99 -3.02 -5.83 -12.54
CA THR A 99 -3.78 -6.50 -11.47
C THR A 99 -5.28 -6.48 -11.72
N ILE A 100 -5.82 -5.38 -12.24
CA ILE A 100 -7.26 -5.26 -12.54
C ILE A 100 -7.65 -6.10 -13.76
N PHE A 101 -6.74 -6.24 -14.73
CA PHE A 101 -7.01 -6.98 -15.98
C PHE A 101 -6.71 -8.48 -15.89
N ALA A 102 -5.89 -8.94 -14.95
CA ALA A 102 -5.55 -10.35 -14.74
C ALA A 102 -6.66 -11.07 -13.95
#